data_AF-A0A7C3UZR3-F1
#
_entry.id   AF-A0A7C3UZR3-F1
#
_cell.length_a   1.000
_cell.length_b   1.000
_cell.length_c   1.000
_cell.angle_alpha   90.00
_cell.angle_beta   90.00
_cell.angle_gamma   90.00
#
_symmetry.space_group_name_H-M   'P 1'
#
loop_
_entity.id
_entity.type
_entity.pdbx_description
1 polymer ?
#
loop_
_entity_poly.entity_id
_entity_poly.type
_entity_poly.pdbx_seq_one_letter_code
_entity_poly.pdbx_strand_id
1 'polypeptide(L)'
;MDETLRIQDLDPLFKEELAREPGCRHLLRCFACGVCTATCPVAEVAPEFSPSRIIRQILYGMREQLLASPTLWYCAGCARCSFSCPQDVRFLDIVQGLRNLAVRQGAVSQGKAARLAQGEKLIQDLRRRLVAALLAAPEDELDLKAELARLLERAGMPAGEED
;
A
#
# COMPACT_ATOMS: atom_id res chain seq x y z
N MET A 1 22.07 4.12 -1.89
CA MET A 1 21.01 4.86 -1.18
C MET A 1 21.71 5.96 -0.40
N ASP A 2 22.07 7.04 -1.09
CA ASP A 2 22.75 8.21 -0.54
C ASP A 2 21.84 9.42 -0.78
N GLU A 3 20.74 9.47 -0.04
CA GLU A 3 19.86 10.63 -0.03
C GLU A 3 19.99 11.27 1.34
N THR A 4 20.77 12.35 1.40
CA THR A 4 20.99 13.11 2.62
C THR A 4 19.68 13.77 3.04
N LEU A 5 19.09 13.31 4.14
CA LEU A 5 17.93 13.96 4.75
C LEU A 5 18.37 15.26 5.43
N ARG A 6 17.87 16.39 4.94
CA ARG A 6 18.10 17.69 5.57
C ARG A 6 17.02 17.93 6.62
N ILE A 7 17.43 18.17 7.86
CA ILE A 7 16.52 18.39 9.00
C ILE A 7 15.55 19.55 8.73
N GLN A 8 15.99 20.56 7.98
CA GLN A 8 15.19 21.71 7.57
C GLN A 8 14.00 21.37 6.65
N ASP A 9 14.01 20.21 6.00
CA ASP A 9 12.93 19.76 5.10
C ASP A 9 11.88 18.91 5.86
N LEU A 10 12.05 18.72 7.18
CA LEU A 10 11.14 17.96 8.03
C LEU A 10 10.06 18.85 8.63
N ASP A 11 8.84 18.32 8.73
CA ASP A 11 7.68 18.94 9.38
C ASP A 11 7.38 18.23 10.71
N PRO A 12 7.83 18.78 11.86
CA PRO A 12 7.65 18.14 13.17
C PRO A 12 6.19 17.97 13.59
N LEU A 13 5.28 18.77 13.02
CA LEU A 13 3.86 18.77 13.32
C LEU A 13 3.06 17.81 12.44
N PHE A 14 3.68 17.24 11.41
CA PHE A 14 3.01 16.34 10.48
C PHE A 14 2.30 15.16 11.17
N LYS A 15 2.94 14.56 12.18
CA LYS A 15 2.36 13.46 12.97
C LYS A 15 1.09 13.87 13.71
N GLU A 16 1.01 15.12 14.16
CA GLU A 16 -0.16 15.65 14.88
C GLU A 16 -1.29 16.00 13.92
N GLU A 17 -0.96 16.60 12.77
CA GLU A 17 -1.92 16.80 11.69
C GLU A 17 -2.54 15.48 11.25
N LEU A 18 -1.71 14.48 10.94
CA LEU A 18 -2.22 13.19 10.50
C LEU A 18 -3.03 12.49 11.58
N ALA A 19 -2.65 12.60 12.86
CA ALA A 19 -3.41 12.04 13.97
C ALA A 19 -4.83 12.64 14.10
N ARG A 20 -5.09 13.83 13.54
CA ARG A 20 -6.43 14.46 13.50
C ARG A 20 -7.31 13.93 12.35
N GLU A 21 -6.74 13.24 11.35
CA GLU A 21 -7.55 12.58 10.33
C GLU A 21 -8.43 11.47 10.96
N PRO A 22 -9.64 11.23 10.42
CA PRO A 22 -10.52 10.17 10.90
C PRO A 22 -9.79 8.82 11.00
N GLY A 23 -9.91 8.15 12.15
CA GLY A 23 -9.28 6.85 12.41
C GLY A 23 -7.78 6.88 12.75
N CYS A 24 -7.09 8.01 12.57
CA CYS A 24 -5.63 8.09 12.70
C CYS A 24 -5.13 8.43 14.12
N ARG A 25 -6.03 8.71 15.07
CA ARG A 25 -5.70 9.15 16.44
C ARG A 25 -4.71 8.26 17.21
N HIS A 26 -4.66 6.96 16.90
CA HIS A 26 -3.78 6.01 17.60
C HIS A 26 -2.36 5.94 17.01
N LEU A 27 -2.05 6.69 15.95
CA LEU A 27 -0.73 6.75 15.32
C LEU A 27 0.41 6.90 16.35
N LEU A 28 0.25 7.82 17.30
CA LEU A 28 1.27 8.17 18.29
C LEU A 28 1.49 7.09 19.37
N ARG A 29 0.70 6.01 19.36
CA ARG A 29 0.93 4.83 20.22
C ARG A 29 1.99 3.89 19.68
N CYS A 30 2.48 4.11 18.46
CA CYS A 30 3.48 3.26 17.86
C CYS A 30 4.80 3.27 18.64
N PHE A 31 5.19 2.10 19.13
CA PHE A 31 6.49 1.81 19.76
C PHE A 31 7.48 1.06 18.85
N ALA A 32 7.25 1.05 17.53
CA ALA A 32 8.17 0.52 16.52
C ALA A 32 8.50 -1.00 16.57
N CYS A 33 7.57 -1.87 17.01
CA CYS A 33 7.81 -3.33 17.05
C CYS A 33 7.95 -4.02 15.67
N GLY A 34 7.50 -3.41 14.57
CA GLY A 34 7.63 -3.97 13.22
C GLY A 34 6.61 -5.05 12.81
N VAL A 35 5.71 -5.49 13.69
CA VAL A 35 4.68 -6.52 13.38
C VAL A 35 3.86 -6.20 12.13
N CYS A 36 3.56 -4.92 11.91
CA CYS A 36 2.81 -4.46 10.73
C CYS A 36 3.50 -4.78 9.41
N THR A 37 4.83 -4.75 9.36
CA THR A 37 5.61 -5.14 8.17
C THR A 37 5.70 -6.65 8.05
N ALA A 38 5.95 -7.36 9.16
CA ALA A 38 6.06 -8.83 9.16
C ALA A 38 4.77 -9.55 8.70
N THR A 39 3.60 -8.97 8.92
CA THR A 39 2.31 -9.55 8.47
C THR A 39 1.85 -9.07 7.08
N CYS A 40 2.61 -8.16 6.46
CA CYS A 40 2.17 -7.50 5.23
C CYS A 40 2.52 -8.34 3.99
N PRO A 41 1.52 -8.79 3.20
CA PRO A 41 1.79 -9.54 1.96
C PRO A 41 2.43 -8.67 0.87
N VAL A 42 2.20 -7.35 0.92
CA VAL A 42 2.81 -6.42 -0.05
C VAL A 42 4.30 -6.25 0.24
N ALA A 43 4.69 -6.18 1.51
CA ALA A 43 6.11 -6.06 1.89
C ALA A 43 6.93 -7.31 1.53
N GLU A 44 6.28 -8.47 1.41
CA GLU A 44 6.89 -9.73 0.98
C GLU A 44 7.30 -9.70 -0.50
N VAL A 45 6.49 -9.07 -1.35
CA VAL A 45 6.75 -8.99 -2.81
C VAL A 45 7.38 -7.68 -3.27
N ALA A 46 7.23 -6.61 -2.48
CA ALA A 46 7.76 -5.27 -2.75
C ALA A 46 8.48 -4.75 -1.49
N PRO A 47 9.78 -5.07 -1.30
CA PRO A 47 10.55 -4.69 -0.11
C PRO A 47 10.63 -3.18 0.17
N GLU A 48 10.43 -2.35 -0.85
CA GLU A 48 10.29 -0.90 -0.74
C GLU A 48 8.99 -0.45 -0.06
N PHE A 49 7.99 -1.33 0.07
CA PHE A 49 6.81 -1.06 0.87
C PHE A 49 6.96 -1.64 2.28
N SER A 50 6.96 -0.77 3.30
CA SER A 50 7.00 -1.21 4.69
C SER A 50 6.12 -0.32 5.57
N PRO A 51 5.02 -0.85 6.14
CA PRO A 51 4.18 -0.12 7.06
C PRO A 51 4.93 0.48 8.25
N SER A 52 5.89 -0.23 8.83
CA SER A 52 6.70 0.28 9.94
C SER A 52 7.58 1.45 9.52
N ARG A 53 8.17 1.38 8.31
CA ARG A 53 8.97 2.47 7.73
C ARG A 53 8.12 3.70 7.47
N ILE A 54 6.93 3.51 6.89
CA ILE A 54 5.97 4.60 6.66
C ILE A 54 5.59 5.29 7.97
N ILE A 55 5.25 4.53 9.03
CA ILE A 55 4.95 5.12 10.34
C ILE A 55 6.15 5.93 10.85
N ARG A 56 7.37 5.41 10.73
CA ARG A 56 8.58 6.11 11.17
C ARG A 56 8.81 7.41 10.39
N GLN A 57 8.59 7.41 9.08
CA GLN A 57 8.67 8.61 8.23
C GLN A 57 7.67 9.68 8.68
N ILE A 58 6.45 9.29 9.07
CA ILE A 58 5.45 10.21 9.62
C ILE A 58 5.95 10.81 10.95
N LEU A 59 6.47 9.98 11.86
CA LEU A 59 6.97 10.44 13.16
C LEU A 59 8.18 11.38 13.05
N TYR A 60 8.98 11.22 11.98
CA TYR A 60 10.11 12.10 11.66
C TYR A 60 9.72 13.35 10.86
N GLY A 61 8.47 13.49 10.44
CA GLY A 61 8.02 14.66 9.71
C GLY A 61 8.41 14.68 8.23
N MET A 62 8.66 13.51 7.62
CA MET A 62 9.03 13.39 6.20
C MET A 62 7.82 13.57 5.27
N ARG A 63 7.13 14.71 5.39
CA ARG A 63 5.84 14.98 4.76
C ARG A 63 5.93 14.91 3.23
N GLU A 64 6.76 15.76 2.65
CA GLU A 64 6.83 15.93 1.19
C GLU A 64 7.27 14.64 0.50
N GLN A 65 8.33 14.00 1.01
CA GLN A 65 8.82 12.74 0.45
C GLN A 65 7.77 11.63 0.54
N LEU A 66 7.03 11.54 1.65
CA LEU A 66 6.03 10.50 1.84
C LEU A 66 4.79 10.72 0.97
N LEU A 67 4.28 11.94 0.88
CA LEU A 67 3.07 12.24 0.08
C LEU A 67 3.32 12.13 -1.43
N ALA A 68 4.55 12.37 -1.89
CA ALA A 68 4.95 12.19 -3.28
C ALA A 68 5.31 10.72 -3.61
N SER A 69 5.48 9.85 -2.61
CA SER A 69 5.99 8.49 -2.83
C SER A 69 4.95 7.58 -3.49
N PRO A 70 5.29 6.88 -4.59
CA PRO A 70 4.40 5.88 -5.19
C PRO A 70 4.16 4.69 -4.24
N THR A 71 5.11 4.40 -3.35
CA THR A 71 5.00 3.28 -2.39
C THR A 71 3.77 3.39 -1.49
N LEU A 72 3.29 4.61 -1.22
CA LEU A 72 2.04 4.85 -0.46
C LEU A 72 0.83 4.15 -1.10
N TRP A 73 0.85 3.98 -2.42
CA TRP A 73 -0.24 3.40 -3.20
C TRP A 73 -0.13 1.88 -3.36
N TYR A 74 0.97 1.26 -2.92
CA TYR A 74 1.14 -0.20 -2.98
C TYR A 74 0.31 -0.95 -1.93
N CYS A 75 -0.11 -0.26 -0.85
CA CYS A 75 -0.94 -0.90 0.18
C CYS A 75 -2.26 -1.43 -0.39
N ALA A 76 -2.44 -2.75 -0.31
CA ALA A 76 -3.64 -3.47 -0.77
C ALA A 76 -4.88 -3.31 0.13
N GLY A 77 -4.82 -2.48 1.17
CA GLY A 77 -5.98 -2.19 2.02
C GLY A 77 -6.49 -3.36 2.89
N CYS A 78 -5.74 -4.45 3.03
CA CYS A 78 -6.20 -5.69 3.68
C CYS A 78 -6.34 -5.66 5.22
N ALA A 79 -6.00 -4.55 5.87
CA ALA A 79 -6.08 -4.34 7.32
C ALA A 79 -5.29 -5.28 8.26
N ARG A 80 -4.57 -6.30 7.76
CA ARG A 80 -3.80 -7.26 8.61
C ARG A 80 -2.93 -6.57 9.65
N CYS A 81 -2.17 -5.56 9.21
CA CYS A 81 -1.32 -4.75 10.08
C CYS A 81 -2.07 -4.01 11.20
N SER A 82 -3.32 -3.62 10.97
CA SER A 82 -4.14 -2.92 11.96
C SER A 82 -4.68 -3.89 13.01
N PHE A 83 -5.10 -5.09 12.60
CA PHE A 83 -5.58 -6.12 13.51
C PHE A 83 -4.47 -6.78 14.33
N SER A 84 -3.28 -6.94 13.75
CA SER A 84 -2.13 -7.54 14.45
C SER A 84 -1.37 -6.55 15.34
N CYS A 85 -1.74 -5.27 15.36
CA CYS A 85 -0.99 -4.27 16.12
C CYS A 85 -1.26 -4.39 17.63
N PRO A 86 -0.22 -4.62 18.47
CA PRO A 86 -0.40 -4.73 19.92
C PRO A 86 -0.73 -3.39 20.59
N GLN A 87 -0.62 -2.28 19.87
CA GLN A 87 -0.90 -0.91 20.35
C GLN A 87 -2.16 -0.30 19.71
N ASP A 88 -2.91 -1.10 18.93
CA ASP A 88 -4.10 -0.66 18.18
C ASP A 88 -3.81 0.54 17.26
N VAL A 89 -2.62 0.56 16.65
CA VAL A 89 -2.29 1.51 15.58
C VAL A 89 -3.02 1.08 14.32
N ARG A 90 -4.00 1.89 13.91
CA ARG A 90 -4.86 1.64 12.76
C ARG A 90 -4.17 2.03 11.45
N PHE A 91 -3.19 1.24 11.02
CA PHE A 91 -2.40 1.56 9.82
C PHE A 91 -3.23 1.69 8.54
N LEU A 92 -4.34 0.94 8.41
CA LEU A 92 -5.25 1.10 7.28
C LEU A 92 -5.83 2.52 7.23
N ASP A 93 -6.27 3.04 8.37
CA ASP A 93 -6.82 4.40 8.44
C ASP A 93 -5.72 5.44 8.16
N ILE A 94 -4.52 5.21 8.68
CA ILE A 94 -3.33 6.07 8.46
C ILE A 94 -2.97 6.16 6.97
N VAL A 95 -2.89 5.03 6.26
CA VAL A 95 -2.52 5.05 4.83
C VAL A 95 -3.61 5.73 3.98
N GLN A 96 -4.88 5.58 4.35
CA GLN A 96 -5.97 6.29 3.67
C GLN A 96 -5.94 7.80 3.97
N GLY A 97 -5.66 8.19 5.21
CA GLY A 97 -5.42 9.58 5.58
C GLY A 97 -4.29 10.22 4.79
N LEU A 98 -3.16 9.51 4.64
CA LEU A 98 -2.03 9.95 3.83
C LEU A 98 -2.40 10.11 2.35
N ARG A 99 -3.13 9.16 1.75
CA ARG A 99 -3.59 9.25 0.35
C ARG A 99 -4.52 10.43 0.13
N ASN A 100 -5.45 10.65 1.06
CA ASN A 100 -6.34 11.81 1.03
C ASN A 100 -5.54 13.11 1.11
N LEU A 101 -4.55 13.16 2.01
CA LEU A 101 -3.69 14.32 2.18
C LEU A 101 -2.84 14.59 0.93
N ALA A 102 -2.28 13.55 0.30
CA ALA A 102 -1.52 13.64 -0.94
C ALA A 102 -2.37 14.21 -2.09
N VAL A 103 -3.65 13.83 -2.17
CA VAL A 103 -4.58 14.40 -3.15
C VAL A 103 -4.96 15.84 -2.81
N ARG A 104 -5.28 16.15 -1.54
CA ARG A 104 -5.64 17.50 -1.11
C ARG A 104 -4.51 18.52 -1.30
N GLN A 105 -3.26 18.10 -1.17
CA GLN A 105 -2.08 18.96 -1.37
C GLN A 105 -1.56 18.97 -2.81
N GLY A 106 -2.20 18.23 -3.72
CA GLY A 106 -1.79 18.19 -5.12
C GLY A 106 -0.51 17.37 -5.40
N ALA A 107 0.05 16.68 -4.41
CA ALA A 107 1.14 15.72 -4.63
C ALA A 107 0.71 14.58 -5.59
N VAL A 108 -0.58 14.22 -5.55
CA VAL A 108 -1.22 13.32 -6.50
C VAL A 108 -2.48 13.97 -7.05
N SER A 109 -2.64 14.05 -8.38
CA SER A 109 -3.86 14.62 -8.95
C SER A 109 -5.07 13.70 -8.73
N GLN A 110 -6.26 14.30 -8.58
CA GLN A 110 -7.51 13.54 -8.45
C GLN A 110 -7.70 12.55 -9.61
N GLY A 111 -7.31 12.94 -10.83
CA GLY A 111 -7.37 12.07 -12.02
C GLY A 111 -6.42 10.87 -11.98
N LYS A 112 -5.28 10.96 -11.27
CA LYS A 112 -4.40 9.81 -11.03
C LYS A 112 -4.98 8.89 -9.95
N ALA A 113 -5.45 9.46 -8.84
CA ALA A 113 -6.10 8.70 -7.77
C ALA A 113 -7.33 7.93 -8.27
N ALA A 114 -8.16 8.55 -9.12
CA ALA A 114 -9.30 7.91 -9.75
C ALA A 114 -8.89 6.73 -10.66
N ARG A 115 -7.80 6.87 -11.42
CA ARG A 115 -7.26 5.78 -12.26
C ARG A 115 -6.73 4.62 -11.42
N LEU A 116 -6.05 4.89 -10.30
CA LEU A 116 -5.62 3.85 -9.37
C LEU A 116 -6.82 3.06 -8.83
N ALA A 117 -7.89 3.75 -8.45
CA ALA A 117 -9.13 3.11 -8.01
C ALA A 117 -9.83 2.30 -9.13
N GLN A 118 -9.72 2.71 -10.39
CA GLN A 118 -10.20 1.93 -11.53
C GLN A 118 -9.34 0.68 -11.75
N GLY A 119 -8.01 0.80 -11.64
CA GLY A 119 -7.09 -0.34 -11.72
C GLY A 119 -7.39 -1.40 -10.66
N GLU A 120 -7.68 -0.99 -9.43
CA GLU A 120 -8.08 -1.92 -8.36
C GLU A 120 -9.30 -2.77 -8.76
N LYS A 121 -10.32 -2.17 -9.40
CA LYS A 121 -11.49 -2.93 -9.87
C LYS A 121 -11.12 -3.99 -10.92
N LEU A 122 -10.19 -3.67 -11.81
CA LEU A 122 -9.70 -4.62 -12.82
C LEU A 122 -8.93 -5.77 -12.16
N ILE A 123 -8.09 -5.46 -11.17
CA ILE A 123 -7.36 -6.47 -10.37
C ILE A 123 -8.35 -7.40 -9.66
N GLN A 124 -9.42 -6.87 -9.08
CA GLN A 124 -10.44 -7.69 -8.41
C GLN A 124 -11.20 -8.59 -9.40
N ASP A 125 -11.47 -8.13 -10.62
CA ASP A 125 -12.06 -8.99 -11.65
C ASP A 125 -11.09 -10.10 -12.08
N LEU A 126 -9.81 -9.78 -12.30
CA LEU A 126 -8.79 -10.78 -12.62
C LEU A 126 -8.65 -11.83 -11.51
N ARG A 127 -8.61 -11.39 -10.25
CA ARG A 127 -8.59 -12.27 -9.08
C ARG A 127 -9.79 -13.20 -9.06
N ARG A 128 -11.00 -12.67 -9.30
CA ARG A 128 -12.24 -13.48 -9.36
C ARG A 128 -12.15 -14.56 -10.43
N ARG A 129 -11.65 -14.22 -11.62
CA ARG A 129 -11.46 -15.18 -12.72
C ARG A 129 -10.43 -16.25 -12.37
N LEU A 130 -9.30 -15.84 -11.78
CA LEU A 130 -8.26 -16.76 -11.33
C LEU A 130 -8.83 -17.76 -10.32
N VAL A 131 -9.48 -17.28 -9.26
CA VAL A 131 -10.11 -18.16 -8.25
C VAL A 131 -11.10 -19.14 -8.90
N ALA A 132 -11.93 -18.67 -9.82
CA ALA A 132 -12.87 -19.54 -10.53
C ALA A 132 -12.18 -20.63 -11.36
N ALA A 133 -11.08 -20.30 -12.05
CA ALA A 133 -10.31 -21.25 -12.83
C ALA A 133 -9.61 -22.30 -11.93
N LEU A 134 -8.98 -21.86 -10.83
CA LEU A 134 -8.26 -22.76 -9.93
C LEU A 134 -9.19 -23.73 -9.20
N LEU A 135 -10.41 -23.32 -8.85
CA LEU A 135 -11.40 -24.20 -8.22
C LEU A 135 -12.07 -25.17 -9.21
N ALA A 136 -11.99 -24.89 -10.52
CA ALA A 136 -12.55 -25.75 -11.56
C ALA A 136 -11.51 -26.76 -12.10
N ALA A 137 -10.22 -26.49 -11.93
CA ALA A 137 -9.14 -27.34 -12.41
C ALA A 137 -8.92 -28.57 -11.49
N PRO A 138 -8.57 -29.74 -12.05
CA PRO A 138 -8.01 -30.85 -11.28
C PRO A 138 -6.73 -30.42 -10.54
N GLU A 139 -6.51 -30.90 -9.30
CA GLU A 139 -5.38 -30.49 -8.45
C GLU A 139 -4.00 -30.78 -9.09
N ASP A 140 -3.92 -31.79 -9.95
CA ASP A 140 -2.72 -32.27 -10.63
C ASP A 140 -2.32 -31.46 -11.89
N GLU A 141 -3.20 -30.57 -12.38
CA GLU A 141 -2.97 -29.75 -13.59
C GLU A 141 -2.68 -28.26 -13.28
N LEU A 142 -2.42 -27.93 -12.01
CA LEU A 142 -2.48 -26.57 -11.49
C LEU A 142 -1.16 -25.78 -11.67
N ASP A 143 -0.91 -25.28 -12.89
CA ASP A 143 0.11 -24.24 -13.12
C ASP A 143 -0.49 -22.84 -12.95
N LEU A 144 -0.25 -22.25 -11.76
CA LEU A 144 -0.73 -20.91 -11.38
C LEU A 144 -0.23 -19.80 -12.31
N LYS A 145 1.02 -19.87 -12.77
CA LYS A 145 1.61 -18.82 -13.61
C LYS A 145 1.02 -18.89 -15.01
N ALA A 146 0.92 -20.09 -15.57
CA ALA A 146 0.33 -20.29 -16.90
C ALA A 146 -1.16 -19.91 -16.95
N GLU A 147 -1.93 -20.20 -15.89
CA GLU A 147 -3.34 -19.78 -15.83
C GLU A 147 -3.46 -18.25 -15.69
N LEU A 148 -2.65 -17.62 -14.84
CA LEU A 148 -2.65 -16.17 -14.72
C LEU A 148 -2.30 -15.47 -16.04
N ALA A 149 -1.29 -15.97 -16.77
CA ALA A 149 -0.91 -15.45 -18.08
C ALA A 149 -2.08 -15.54 -19.08
N ARG A 150 -2.74 -16.69 -19.18
CA ARG A 150 -3.93 -16.88 -20.02
C ARG A 150 -5.07 -15.90 -19.68
N LEU A 151 -5.29 -15.65 -18.39
CA LEU A 151 -6.32 -14.71 -17.95
C LEU A 151 -5.99 -13.27 -18.29
N LEU A 152 -4.72 -12.89 -18.21
CA LEU A 152 -4.23 -11.56 -18.62
C LEU A 152 -4.42 -11.36 -20.13
N GLU A 153 -4.02 -12.33 -20.95
CA GLU A 153 -4.22 -12.30 -22.40
C GLU A 153 -5.69 -12.14 -22.77
N ARG A 154 -6.58 -12.92 -22.14
CA ARG A 154 -8.05 -12.83 -22.33
C ARG A 154 -8.64 -11.49 -21.90
N ALA A 155 -8.00 -10.81 -20.95
CA ALA A 155 -8.39 -9.46 -20.54
C ALA A 155 -7.86 -8.36 -21.48
N GLY A 156 -7.14 -8.74 -22.56
CA GLY A 156 -6.48 -7.78 -23.46
C GLY A 156 -5.26 -7.11 -22.82
N MET A 157 -4.70 -7.71 -21.76
CA MET A 157 -3.51 -7.24 -21.07
C MET A 157 -2.36 -8.19 -21.41
N PRO A 158 -1.48 -7.88 -22.39
CA PRO A 158 -0.37 -8.76 -22.69
C PRO A 158 0.48 -8.94 -21.42
N ALA A 159 0.89 -10.18 -21.14
CA ALA A 159 1.94 -10.40 -20.15
C ALA A 159 3.17 -9.59 -20.61
N GLY A 160 3.60 -8.62 -19.83
CA GLY A 160 4.77 -7.82 -20.18
C GLY A 160 5.98 -8.73 -20.35
N GLU A 161 6.81 -8.46 -21.35
CA GLU A 161 8.14 -9.06 -21.45
C GLU A 161 8.94 -8.62 -20.21
N GLU A 162 9.49 -9.58 -19.48
CA GLU A 162 10.44 -9.33 -18.39
C GLU A 162 11.75 -8.80 -19.01
N ASP A 163 12.04 -7.51 -18.81
CA ASP A 163 13.38 -6.90 -19.00
C ASP A 163 14.12 -6.80 -17.64
#